data_AF-A0A2V7AWS1-F1
#
_entry.id   AF-A0A2V7AWS1-F1
#
_cell.length_a   1.000
_cell.length_b   1.000
_cell.length_c   1.000
_cell.angle_alpha   90.00
_cell.angle_beta   90.00
_cell.angle_gamma   90.00
#
_symmetry.space_group_name_H-M   'P 1'
#
loop_
_entity.id
_entity.type
_entity.pdbx_description
1 polymer ?
#
loop_
_entity_poly.entity_id
_entity_poly.type
_entity_poly.pdbx_seq_one_letter_code
_entity_poly.pdbx_strand_id
1 'polypeptide(L)'
;MVAAPLPRHGTFTHPSPVAKLVYGGSADPGAITTLVERVDGHSLFGRALDRLDATTFNALLDRLGISAVVVLDEDRPELKALADATAFTQRPPVGPFIIFERRTATTIPIHVAGDRWSIPVEGQPGEWVSLHVAYYPLWRARRNDASLASRHGPAWDLEVRLDDGRGPVELRYRATAVEMGATMVSVAAAAVWLVWSWRARTRASERTVTQARSSA
;
A
#
# COMPACT_ATOMS: atom_id res chain seq x y z
N MET A 1 -9.64 5.99 -12.95
CA MET A 1 -8.57 6.26 -11.95
C MET A 1 -9.16 6.50 -10.55
N VAL A 2 -9.24 5.48 -9.68
CA VAL A 2 -9.81 5.64 -8.32
C VAL A 2 -8.84 6.40 -7.42
N ALA A 3 -9.24 7.57 -6.92
CA ALA A 3 -8.44 8.40 -6.03
C ALA A 3 -8.73 8.05 -4.57
N ALA A 4 -7.89 7.23 -3.94
CA ALA A 4 -7.93 7.02 -2.50
C ALA A 4 -7.32 8.22 -1.75
N PRO A 5 -7.88 8.63 -0.59
CA PRO A 5 -7.39 9.79 0.13
C PRO A 5 -6.07 9.49 0.83
N LEU A 6 -4.97 9.95 0.24
CA LEU A 6 -3.75 10.33 0.95
C LEU A 6 -3.41 11.78 0.58
N PRO A 7 -3.00 12.64 1.52
CA PRO A 7 -2.85 14.07 1.26
C PRO A 7 -1.49 14.35 0.63
N ARG A 8 -1.42 14.16 -0.69
CA ARG A 8 -0.90 15.09 -1.71
C ARG A 8 -1.37 14.51 -3.04
N HIS A 9 -2.15 15.28 -3.79
CA HIS A 9 -2.69 14.93 -5.11
C HIS A 9 -1.82 13.91 -5.87
N GLY A 10 -2.33 12.70 -6.12
CA GLY A 10 -1.52 11.73 -6.83
C GLY A 10 -2.23 10.41 -7.07
N THR A 11 -2.59 10.18 -8.33
CA THR A 11 -2.39 8.92 -9.03
C THR A 11 -1.20 8.15 -8.44
N PHE A 12 -1.37 6.86 -8.14
CA PHE A 12 -0.30 6.01 -7.62
C PHE A 12 0.88 5.97 -8.60
N THR A 13 1.87 6.84 -8.41
CA THR A 13 3.09 6.95 -9.24
C THR A 13 4.33 6.40 -8.54
N HIS A 14 4.21 5.86 -7.33
CA HIS A 14 5.26 5.11 -6.65
C HIS A 14 4.80 3.67 -6.37
N PRO A 15 5.66 2.65 -6.48
CA PRO A 15 5.35 1.29 -6.03
C PRO A 15 5.06 1.32 -4.53
N SER A 16 3.78 1.46 -4.18
CA SER A 16 3.26 1.34 -2.82
C SER A 16 2.44 0.05 -2.74
N PRO A 17 2.41 -0.63 -1.58
CA PRO A 17 1.53 -1.78 -1.37
C PRO A 17 0.06 -1.47 -1.68
N VAL A 18 -0.35 -0.21 -1.50
CA VAL A 18 -1.67 0.30 -1.89
C VAL A 18 -1.86 0.29 -3.40
N ALA A 19 -0.86 0.71 -4.19
CA ALA A 19 -0.89 0.62 -5.65
C ALA A 19 -1.01 -0.84 -6.11
N LYS A 20 -0.26 -1.76 -5.47
CA LYS A 20 -0.34 -3.19 -5.77
C LYS A 20 -1.69 -3.80 -5.42
N LEU A 21 -2.32 -3.38 -4.32
CA LEU A 21 -3.69 -3.78 -4.01
C LEU A 21 -4.69 -3.22 -5.03
N VAL A 22 -4.61 -1.93 -5.33
CA VAL A 22 -5.54 -1.24 -6.24
C VAL A 22 -5.45 -1.81 -7.66
N TYR A 23 -4.25 -2.11 -8.17
CA TYR A 23 -4.08 -2.64 -9.52
C TYR A 23 -4.04 -4.18 -9.59
N GLY A 24 -3.49 -4.85 -8.59
CA GLY A 24 -3.24 -6.30 -8.61
C GLY A 24 -4.10 -7.14 -7.66
N GLY A 25 -4.92 -6.52 -6.80
CA GLY A 25 -5.84 -7.22 -5.87
C GLY A 25 -5.17 -7.97 -4.72
N SER A 26 -3.86 -7.76 -4.53
CA SER A 26 -3.09 -8.32 -3.42
C SER A 26 -2.06 -7.30 -2.94
N ALA A 27 -1.91 -7.19 -1.61
CA ALA A 27 -0.85 -6.42 -0.97
C ALA A 27 0.38 -7.29 -0.63
N ASP A 28 0.46 -8.52 -1.12
CA ASP A 28 1.53 -9.46 -0.79
C ASP A 28 2.92 -8.93 -1.19
N PRO A 29 3.99 -9.30 -0.49
CA PRO A 29 5.36 -8.89 -0.85
C PRO A 29 5.72 -9.32 -2.28
N GLY A 30 6.27 -8.40 -3.08
CA GLY A 30 6.78 -8.70 -4.43
C GLY A 30 6.66 -7.50 -5.38
N ALA A 31 7.56 -7.42 -6.36
CA ALA A 31 7.60 -6.31 -7.34
C ALA A 31 6.28 -6.20 -8.13
N ILE A 32 5.85 -4.96 -8.37
CA ILE A 32 4.81 -4.68 -9.37
C ILE A 32 5.49 -4.85 -10.74
N THR A 33 5.33 -6.02 -11.36
CA THR A 33 5.99 -6.37 -12.63
C THR A 33 5.20 -5.94 -13.86
N THR A 34 3.98 -5.44 -13.68
CA THR A 34 3.10 -4.95 -14.75
C THR A 34 3.09 -3.43 -14.75
N LEU A 35 3.31 -2.80 -15.91
CA LEU A 35 3.15 -1.35 -16.07
C LEU A 35 1.74 -0.93 -15.63
N VAL A 36 1.65 0.13 -14.83
CA VAL A 36 0.40 0.69 -14.30
C VAL A 36 -0.56 1.03 -15.44
N GLU A 37 -0.01 1.47 -16.57
CA GLU A 37 -0.70 1.85 -17.80
C GLU A 37 -1.37 0.67 -18.54
N ARG A 38 -1.02 -0.58 -18.22
CA ARG A 38 -1.70 -1.76 -18.78
C ARG A 38 -2.92 -2.22 -17.97
N VAL A 39 -3.05 -1.72 -16.76
CA VAL A 39 -4.06 -2.19 -15.78
C VAL A 39 -5.06 -1.08 -15.47
N ASP A 40 -4.63 0.18 -15.54
CA ASP A 40 -5.52 1.33 -15.46
C ASP A 40 -6.59 1.25 -16.56
N GLY A 41 -7.84 1.55 -16.18
CA GLY A 41 -9.00 1.40 -17.07
C GLY A 41 -9.44 -0.04 -17.38
N HIS A 42 -8.83 -1.10 -16.84
CA HIS A 42 -9.26 -2.49 -17.11
C HIS A 42 -9.62 -3.29 -15.86
N SER A 43 -8.94 -3.05 -14.73
CA SER A 43 -9.22 -3.75 -13.47
C SER A 43 -8.93 -2.90 -12.24
N LEU A 44 -9.70 -3.13 -11.18
CA LEU A 44 -9.52 -2.55 -9.84
C LEU A 44 -9.61 -3.66 -8.80
N PHE A 45 -8.76 -3.60 -7.77
CA PHE A 45 -8.69 -4.60 -6.70
C PHE A 45 -8.48 -6.03 -7.24
N GLY A 46 -7.73 -6.15 -8.35
CA GLY A 46 -7.47 -7.42 -9.05
C GLY A 46 -8.69 -8.04 -9.73
N ARG A 47 -9.77 -7.26 -9.90
CA ARG A 47 -10.99 -7.65 -10.60
C ARG A 47 -11.17 -6.80 -11.84
N ALA A 48 -11.51 -7.43 -12.97
CA ALA A 48 -11.85 -6.71 -14.19
C ALA A 48 -13.05 -5.79 -13.94
N LEU A 49 -12.99 -4.56 -14.48
CA LEU A 49 -14.02 -3.53 -14.26
C LEU A 49 -15.40 -3.97 -14.74
N ASP A 50 -15.46 -4.73 -15.84
CA ASP A 50 -16.68 -5.31 -16.41
C ASP A 50 -17.35 -6.37 -15.50
N ARG A 51 -16.61 -6.93 -14.53
CA ARG A 51 -17.08 -7.95 -13.57
C ARG A 51 -17.25 -7.41 -12.15
N LEU A 52 -16.97 -6.13 -11.92
CA LEU A 52 -17.08 -5.51 -10.62
C LEU A 52 -18.50 -4.95 -10.45
N ASP A 53 -19.37 -5.71 -9.77
CA ASP A 53 -20.75 -5.27 -9.53
C ASP A 53 -20.82 -4.06 -8.59
N ALA A 54 -21.91 -3.30 -8.68
CA ALA A 54 -22.12 -2.07 -7.93
C ALA A 54 -22.06 -2.27 -6.41
N THR A 55 -22.58 -3.40 -5.91
CA THR A 55 -22.62 -3.68 -4.47
C THR A 55 -21.23 -3.93 -3.93
N THR A 56 -20.45 -4.79 -4.59
CA THR A 56 -19.05 -5.05 -4.23
C THR A 56 -18.20 -3.79 -4.34
N PHE A 57 -18.37 -3.04 -5.42
CA PHE A 57 -17.61 -1.81 -5.64
C PHE A 57 -17.86 -0.78 -4.54
N ASN A 58 -19.14 -0.49 -4.24
CA ASN A 58 -19.49 0.46 -3.19
C ASN A 58 -19.01 -0.01 -1.81
N ALA A 59 -19.13 -1.31 -1.49
CA ALA A 59 -18.61 -1.84 -0.23
C ALA A 59 -17.08 -1.63 -0.09
N LEU A 60 -16.32 -1.76 -1.18
CA LEU A 60 -14.88 -1.49 -1.18
C LEU A 60 -14.57 0.00 -1.05
N LEU A 61 -15.29 0.88 -1.76
CA LEU A 61 -15.13 2.32 -1.63
C LEU A 61 -15.40 2.79 -0.20
N ASP A 62 -16.48 2.29 0.41
CA ASP A 62 -16.88 2.63 1.76
C ASP A 62 -15.83 2.18 2.78
N ARG A 63 -15.37 0.94 2.64
CA ARG A 63 -14.43 0.34 3.57
C ARG A 63 -13.02 0.93 3.48
N LEU A 64 -12.60 1.35 2.29
CA LEU A 64 -11.33 2.06 2.09
C LEU A 64 -11.45 3.58 2.30
N GLY A 65 -12.63 4.07 2.68
CA GLY A 65 -12.85 5.49 2.93
C GLY A 65 -12.58 6.36 1.70
N ILE A 66 -12.94 5.91 0.51
CA ILE A 66 -12.71 6.66 -0.73
C ILE A 66 -13.65 7.87 -0.79
N SER A 67 -13.09 9.08 -0.76
CA SER A 67 -13.85 10.33 -0.77
C SER A 67 -14.19 10.84 -2.17
N ALA A 68 -13.41 10.45 -3.19
CA ALA A 68 -13.66 10.84 -4.57
C ALA A 68 -13.21 9.76 -5.56
N VAL A 69 -13.94 9.64 -6.67
CA VAL A 69 -13.55 8.79 -7.80
C VAL A 69 -13.43 9.66 -9.04
N VAL A 70 -12.32 9.54 -9.76
CA VAL A 70 -12.04 10.30 -10.97
C VAL A 70 -11.95 9.35 -12.15
N VAL A 71 -12.73 9.62 -13.19
CA VAL A 71 -12.79 8.75 -14.37
C VAL A 71 -12.66 9.62 -15.61
N LEU A 72 -12.06 9.07 -16.66
CA LEU A 72 -12.09 9.74 -17.95
C LEU A 72 -13.49 9.58 -18.55
N ASP A 73 -13.94 10.56 -19.33
CA ASP A 73 -15.24 10.49 -20.00
C ASP A 73 -15.36 9.25 -20.91
N GLU A 74 -14.25 8.82 -21.52
CA GLU A 74 -14.19 7.60 -22.34
C GLU A 74 -14.39 6.29 -21.54
N ASP A 75 -13.99 6.25 -20.27
CA ASP A 75 -14.13 5.08 -19.39
C ASP A 75 -15.50 5.00 -18.70
N ARG A 76 -16.33 6.05 -18.86
CA ARG A 76 -17.65 6.14 -18.22
C ARG A 76 -18.54 4.91 -18.47
N PRO A 77 -18.59 4.31 -19.67
CA PRO A 77 -19.43 3.14 -19.93
C PRO A 77 -19.05 1.90 -19.09
N GLU A 78 -17.81 1.82 -18.65
CA GLU A 78 -17.28 0.69 -17.88
C GLU A 78 -17.60 0.79 -16.38
N LEU A 79 -17.88 2.01 -15.90
CA LEU A 79 -18.20 2.30 -14.50
C LEU A 79 -19.71 2.40 -14.24
N LYS A 80 -20.49 1.46 -14.78
CA LYS A 80 -21.94 1.36 -14.52
C LYS A 80 -22.25 1.27 -13.02
N ALA A 81 -21.41 0.56 -12.29
CA ALA A 81 -21.46 0.43 -10.82
C ALA A 81 -21.48 1.79 -10.08
N LEU A 82 -20.84 2.81 -10.64
CA LEU A 82 -20.71 4.14 -10.06
C LEU A 82 -21.88 5.05 -10.45
N ALA A 83 -22.50 4.80 -11.60
CA ALA A 83 -23.71 5.49 -12.03
C ALA A 83 -24.91 5.20 -11.10
N ASP A 84 -24.96 3.99 -10.53
CA ASP A 84 -26.00 3.57 -9.59
C ASP A 84 -25.65 3.88 -8.12
N ALA A 85 -24.45 4.42 -7.85
CA ALA A 85 -23.98 4.68 -6.50
C ALA A 85 -24.61 5.96 -5.92
N THR A 86 -25.62 5.80 -5.07
CA THR A 86 -26.27 6.92 -4.36
C THR A 86 -25.34 7.64 -3.37
N ALA A 87 -24.25 6.98 -2.96
CA ALA A 87 -23.25 7.53 -2.04
C ALA A 87 -22.43 8.68 -2.63
N PHE A 88 -22.43 8.85 -3.96
CA PHE A 88 -21.63 9.87 -4.64
C PHE A 88 -22.52 10.90 -5.37
N THR A 89 -21.96 12.09 -5.55
CA THR A 89 -22.50 13.18 -6.35
C THR A 89 -21.47 13.50 -7.43
N GLN A 90 -21.93 13.58 -8.68
CA GLN A 90 -21.07 14.04 -9.76
C GLN A 90 -20.85 15.56 -9.63
N ARG A 91 -19.59 15.99 -9.69
CA ARG A 91 -19.17 17.39 -9.76
C ARG A 91 -19.06 17.85 -11.21
N PRO A 92 -19.05 19.16 -11.49
CA PRO A 92 -18.75 19.66 -12.83
C PRO A 92 -17.43 19.06 -13.34
N PRO A 93 -17.39 18.53 -14.58
CA PRO A 93 -16.19 17.92 -15.12
C PRO A 93 -15.09 18.97 -15.31
N VAL A 94 -13.84 18.52 -15.24
CA VAL A 94 -12.66 19.36 -15.46
C VAL A 94 -11.91 18.78 -16.66
N GLY A 95 -12.09 19.38 -17.84
CA GLY A 95 -11.56 18.81 -19.09
C GLY A 95 -12.14 17.40 -19.33
N PRO A 96 -11.30 16.38 -19.60
CA PRO A 96 -11.77 15.00 -19.82
C PRO A 96 -12.13 14.26 -18.54
N PHE A 97 -11.95 14.88 -17.36
CA PHE A 97 -12.14 14.21 -16.07
C PHE A 97 -13.54 14.42 -15.52
N ILE A 98 -14.24 13.31 -15.29
CA ILE A 98 -15.47 13.26 -14.52
C ILE A 98 -15.10 12.96 -13.06
N ILE A 99 -15.62 13.76 -12.14
CA ILE A 99 -15.33 13.66 -10.72
C ILE A 99 -16.62 13.28 -9.99
N PHE A 100 -16.59 12.18 -9.26
CA PHE A 100 -17.63 11.75 -8.32
C PHE A 100 -17.12 11.98 -6.91
N GLU A 101 -17.80 12.84 -6.16
CA GLU A 101 -17.45 13.18 -4.78
C GLU A 101 -18.46 12.54 -3.83
N ARG A 102 -17.97 11.97 -2.73
CA ARG A 102 -18.82 11.30 -1.75
C ARG A 102 -19.71 12.32 -1.06
N ARG A 103 -21.00 12.00 -0.93
CA ARG A 103 -21.99 12.89 -0.29
C ARG A 103 -21.74 13.03 1.21
N THR A 104 -21.35 11.94 1.85
CA THR A 104 -21.06 11.90 3.29
C THR A 104 -19.56 11.94 3.48
N ALA A 105 -19.11 12.80 4.40
CA ALA A 105 -17.72 12.86 4.79
C ALA A 105 -17.24 11.49 5.28
N THR A 106 -16.07 11.08 4.82
CA THR A 106 -15.38 9.90 5.32
C THR A 106 -14.29 10.32 6.29
N THR A 107 -13.97 9.46 7.24
CA THR A 107 -12.80 9.65 8.10
C THR A 107 -11.55 9.64 7.22
N ILE A 108 -10.78 10.74 7.27
CA ILE A 108 -9.52 10.87 6.54
C ILE A 108 -8.37 10.82 7.55
N PRO A 109 -7.33 10.00 7.31
CA PRO A 109 -6.12 10.03 8.11
C PRO A 109 -5.46 11.41 8.08
N ILE A 110 -5.21 11.97 9.27
CA ILE A 110 -4.54 13.26 9.43
C ILE A 110 -3.04 13.02 9.57
N HIS A 111 -2.25 13.54 8.63
CA HIS A 111 -0.79 13.55 8.79
C HIS A 111 -0.42 14.50 9.92
N VAL A 112 0.28 14.00 10.95
CA VAL A 112 0.67 14.82 12.10
C VAL A 112 2.10 15.31 11.94
N ALA A 113 3.05 14.38 11.78
CA ALA A 113 4.47 14.67 11.59
C ALA A 113 5.24 13.40 11.22
N GLY A 114 6.28 13.52 10.38
CA GLY A 114 7.15 12.40 10.03
C GLY A 114 6.39 11.19 9.48
N ASP A 115 6.55 10.04 10.10
CA ASP A 115 5.89 8.77 9.78
C ASP A 115 4.57 8.54 10.54
N ARG A 116 4.07 9.55 11.27
CA ARG A 116 2.90 9.44 12.14
C ARG A 116 1.64 10.05 11.54
N TRP A 117 0.60 9.25 11.55
CA TRP A 117 -0.76 9.58 11.16
C TRP A 117 -1.70 9.45 12.35
N SER A 118 -2.74 10.27 12.39
CA SER A 118 -3.80 10.24 13.40
C SER A 118 -5.12 9.97 12.71
N ILE A 119 -5.82 8.93 13.15
CA ILE A 119 -7.06 8.45 12.54
C ILE A 119 -8.17 8.50 13.60
N PRO A 120 -9.17 9.38 13.46
CA PRO A 120 -10.35 9.32 14.30
C PRO A 120 -11.04 7.98 14.06
N VAL A 121 -11.43 7.28 15.12
CA VAL A 121 -12.16 6.02 14.99
C VAL A 121 -13.33 6.01 15.95
N GLU A 122 -14.44 5.45 15.49
CA GLU A 122 -15.64 5.21 16.28
C GLU A 122 -15.84 3.70 16.38
N GLY A 123 -16.37 3.22 17.51
CA GLY A 123 -16.60 1.81 17.75
C GLY A 123 -16.58 1.48 19.24
N GLN A 124 -16.86 0.22 19.56
CA GLN A 124 -16.90 -0.27 20.94
C GLN A 124 -15.59 -0.98 21.33
N PRO A 125 -15.21 -0.98 22.62
CA PRO A 125 -14.07 -1.76 23.09
C PRO A 125 -14.21 -3.24 22.71
N GLY A 126 -13.14 -3.83 22.17
CA GLY A 126 -13.09 -5.20 21.70
C GLY A 126 -13.49 -5.39 20.24
N GLU A 127 -14.12 -4.40 19.60
CA GLU A 127 -14.52 -4.41 18.19
C GLU A 127 -13.30 -4.29 17.28
N TRP A 128 -13.37 -4.94 16.12
CA TRP A 128 -12.42 -4.74 15.04
C TRP A 128 -12.94 -3.67 14.10
N VAL A 129 -12.24 -2.54 14.03
CA VAL A 129 -12.63 -1.42 13.18
C VAL A 129 -11.61 -1.19 12.08
N SER A 130 -12.10 -0.84 10.89
CA SER A 130 -11.25 -0.47 9.77
C SER A 130 -10.63 0.91 10.01
N LEU A 131 -9.35 1.05 9.67
CA LEU A 131 -8.66 2.34 9.64
C LEU A 131 -8.74 3.03 8.28
N HIS A 132 -9.53 2.50 7.33
CA HIS A 132 -9.66 3.03 5.96
C HIS A 132 -8.34 3.17 5.21
N VAL A 133 -7.36 2.33 5.55
CA VAL A 133 -6.06 2.24 4.89
C VAL A 133 -5.78 0.79 4.55
N ALA A 134 -5.07 0.53 3.45
CA ALA A 134 -4.70 -0.83 3.09
C ALA A 134 -3.78 -1.46 4.14
N TYR A 135 -4.01 -2.73 4.43
CA TYR A 135 -3.18 -3.52 5.31
C TYR A 135 -1.77 -3.63 4.76
N TYR A 136 -0.79 -3.48 5.65
CA TYR A 136 0.60 -3.78 5.39
C TYR A 136 1.28 -4.21 6.70
N PRO A 137 2.16 -5.23 6.68
CA PRO A 137 2.75 -5.78 7.90
C PRO A 137 3.57 -4.81 8.75
N LEU A 138 3.99 -3.66 8.20
CA LEU A 138 4.80 -2.64 8.90
C LEU A 138 3.97 -1.53 9.55
N TRP A 139 2.65 -1.55 9.36
CA TRP A 139 1.77 -0.66 10.08
C TRP A 139 1.74 -1.00 11.58
N ARG A 140 1.87 0.02 12.41
CA ARG A 140 1.77 -0.07 13.87
C ARG A 140 0.72 0.90 14.35
N ALA A 141 -0.35 0.36 14.90
CA ALA A 141 -1.44 1.13 15.49
C ALA A 141 -1.23 1.29 17.00
N ARG A 142 -1.38 2.51 17.50
CA ARG A 142 -1.26 2.84 18.91
C ARG A 142 -2.38 3.79 19.33
N ARG A 143 -2.75 3.75 20.60
CA ARG A 143 -3.64 4.74 21.22
C ARG A 143 -3.13 5.01 22.63
N ASN A 144 -2.95 6.28 22.98
CA ASN A 144 -2.41 6.68 24.29
C ASN A 144 -1.13 5.89 24.68
N ASP A 145 -0.23 5.70 23.71
CA ASP A 145 0.98 4.87 23.83
C ASP A 145 0.81 3.36 24.09
N ALA A 146 -0.42 2.85 24.14
CA ALA A 146 -0.68 1.42 24.08
C ALA A 146 -0.65 0.92 22.63
N SER A 147 -0.08 -0.26 22.39
CA SER A 147 -0.17 -0.90 21.06
C SER A 147 -1.52 -1.56 20.90
N LEU A 148 -2.20 -1.28 19.79
CA LEU A 148 -3.43 -1.98 19.44
C LEU A 148 -3.11 -3.22 18.60
N ALA A 149 -3.88 -4.28 18.81
CA ALA A 149 -3.83 -5.44 17.93
C ALA A 149 -4.30 -5.02 16.53
N SER A 150 -3.58 -5.45 15.50
CA SER A 150 -3.94 -5.19 14.10
C SER A 150 -4.04 -6.48 13.33
N ARG A 151 -4.89 -6.49 12.30
CA ARG A 151 -5.05 -7.64 11.41
C ARG A 151 -5.35 -7.19 9.98
N HIS A 152 -5.18 -8.14 9.08
CA HIS A 152 -5.64 -8.03 7.71
C HIS A 152 -7.17 -8.23 7.66
N GLY A 153 -7.90 -7.21 7.24
CA GLY A 153 -9.34 -7.22 7.07
C GLY A 153 -9.77 -7.91 5.76
N PRO A 154 -11.05 -8.32 5.63
CA PRO A 154 -11.58 -8.99 4.44
C PRO A 154 -11.48 -8.19 3.13
N ALA A 155 -11.34 -6.86 3.20
CA ALA A 155 -11.18 -6.00 2.02
C ALA A 155 -9.74 -5.52 1.82
N TRP A 156 -8.77 -6.25 2.39
CA TRP A 156 -7.36 -5.83 2.45
C TRP A 156 -7.14 -4.52 3.20
N ASP A 157 -8.09 -4.12 4.04
CA ASP A 157 -7.97 -2.97 4.92
C ASP A 157 -7.26 -3.36 6.23
N LEU A 158 -6.59 -2.38 6.82
CA LEU A 158 -6.01 -2.51 8.15
C LEU A 158 -7.13 -2.39 9.18
N GLU A 159 -7.43 -3.48 9.86
CA GLU A 159 -8.32 -3.46 11.02
C GLU A 159 -7.52 -3.42 12.32
N VAL A 160 -8.03 -2.67 13.30
CA VAL A 160 -7.49 -2.63 14.66
C VAL A 160 -8.54 -3.04 15.67
N ARG A 161 -8.12 -3.75 16.71
CA ARG A 161 -8.99 -4.08 17.82
C ARG A 161 -9.00 -2.92 18.80
N LEU A 162 -10.18 -2.33 19.01
CA LEU A 162 -10.33 -1.22 19.93
C LEU A 162 -10.13 -1.67 21.37
N ASP A 163 -9.40 -0.87 22.14
CA ASP A 163 -9.35 -0.94 23.59
C ASP A 163 -10.46 -0.07 24.20
N ASP A 164 -10.48 0.05 25.52
CA ASP A 164 -11.35 0.97 26.28
C ASP A 164 -10.86 2.44 26.24
N GLY A 165 -9.73 2.68 25.58
CA GLY A 165 -9.16 4.00 25.40
C GLY A 165 -10.01 4.89 24.50
N ARG A 166 -10.01 6.20 24.80
CA ARG A 166 -10.64 7.22 23.96
C ARG A 166 -9.59 7.97 23.13
N GLY A 167 -10.05 8.55 22.02
CA GLY A 167 -9.23 9.36 21.14
C GLY A 167 -8.80 8.66 19.86
N PRO A 168 -8.06 9.37 18.99
CA PRO A 168 -7.65 8.83 17.70
C PRO A 168 -6.66 7.68 17.86
N VAL A 169 -6.61 6.84 16.84
CA VAL A 169 -5.56 5.84 16.69
C VAL A 169 -4.39 6.49 15.96
N GLU A 170 -3.22 6.46 16.57
CA GLU A 170 -1.96 6.79 15.90
C GLU A 170 -1.50 5.61 15.06
N LEU A 171 -1.18 5.89 13.80
CA LEU A 171 -0.63 4.90 12.87
C LEU A 171 0.79 5.32 12.47
N ARG A 172 1.73 4.38 12.58
CA ARG A 172 3.14 4.59 12.17
C ARG A 172 3.63 3.47 11.27
N TYR A 173 4.48 3.82 10.32
CA TYR A 173 5.15 2.87 9.43
C TYR A 173 6.56 2.60 9.93
N ARG A 174 6.80 1.45 10.58
CA ARG A 174 8.14 1.10 11.10
C ARG A 174 8.54 -0.33 10.76
N ALA A 175 9.78 -0.47 10.30
CA ALA A 175 10.44 -1.76 10.15
C ALA A 175 10.57 -2.47 11.50
N THR A 176 10.49 -3.79 11.49
CA THR A 176 10.64 -4.61 12.70
C THR A 176 12.10 -4.83 13.09
N ALA A 177 12.34 -5.20 14.35
CA ALA A 177 13.64 -5.71 14.79
C ALA A 177 14.08 -6.94 13.98
N VAL A 178 13.14 -7.75 13.49
CA VAL A 178 13.40 -8.90 12.62
C VAL A 178 13.92 -8.46 11.25
N GLU A 179 13.31 -7.46 10.63
CA GLU A 179 13.80 -6.92 9.35
C GLU A 179 15.13 -6.21 9.49
N MET A 180 15.34 -5.46 10.59
CA MET A 180 16.64 -4.89 10.91
C MET A 180 17.71 -5.98 11.07
N GLY A 181 17.36 -7.07 11.77
CA GLY A 181 18.23 -8.23 11.93
C GLY A 181 18.55 -8.92 10.61
N ALA A 182 17.55 -9.19 9.78
CA ALA A 182 17.71 -9.79 8.46
C ALA A 182 18.57 -8.92 7.52
N THR A 183 18.40 -7.60 7.59
CA THR A 183 19.22 -6.64 6.86
C THR A 183 20.68 -6.71 7.31
N MET A 184 20.94 -6.70 8.62
CA MET A 184 22.29 -6.83 9.16
C MET A 184 22.96 -8.16 8.76
N VAL A 185 22.24 -9.28 8.83
CA VAL A 185 22.74 -10.59 8.41
C VAL A 185 23.09 -10.60 6.92
N SER A 186 22.25 -10.00 6.08
CA SER A 186 22.48 -9.92 4.64
C SER A 186 23.71 -9.08 4.31
N VAL A 187 23.90 -7.94 4.99
CA VAL A 187 25.10 -7.10 4.84
C VAL A 187 26.35 -7.85 5.29
N ALA A 188 26.28 -8.57 6.41
CA ALA A 188 27.39 -9.37 6.90
C ALA A 188 27.76 -10.49 5.91
N ALA A 189 26.77 -11.21 5.37
CA ALA A 189 26.99 -12.25 4.38
C ALA A 189 27.61 -11.68 3.09
N ALA A 190 27.13 -10.54 2.61
CA ALA A 190 27.70 -9.86 1.44
C ALA A 190 29.15 -9.41 1.68
N ALA A 191 29.46 -8.89 2.87
CA ALA A 191 30.82 -8.50 3.25
C ALA A 191 31.76 -9.71 3.30
N VAL A 192 31.33 -10.82 3.90
CA VAL A 192 32.10 -12.08 3.94
C VAL A 192 32.36 -12.60 2.52
N TRP A 193 31.34 -12.59 1.66
CA TRP A 193 31.47 -13.02 0.27
C TRP A 193 32.45 -12.13 -0.51
N LEU A 194 32.39 -10.81 -0.33
CA LEU A 194 33.33 -9.86 -0.92
C LEU A 194 34.76 -10.16 -0.49
N VAL A 195 35.02 -10.27 0.81
CA VAL A 195 36.37 -10.57 1.34
C VAL A 195 36.89 -11.91 0.82
N TRP A 196 36.04 -12.93 0.77
CA TRP A 196 36.40 -14.23 0.23
C TRP A 196 36.74 -14.16 -1.26
N SER A 197 35.90 -13.49 -2.06
CA SER A 197 36.11 -13.33 -3.51
C SER A 197 37.39 -12.54 -3.84
N TRP A 198 37.75 -11.56 -3.00
CA TRP A 198 38.99 -10.81 -3.14
C TRP A 198 40.20 -11.69 -2.83
N ARG A 199 40.16 -12.46 -1.73
CA ARG A 199 41.23 -13.41 -1.37
C ARG A 199 41.39 -14.53 -2.39
N ALA A 200 40.31 -14.99 -2.99
CA ALA A 200 40.37 -15.99 -4.05
C ALA A 200 41.06 -15.44 -5.31
N ARG A 201 40.76 -14.19 -5.68
CA ARG A 201 41.37 -13.51 -6.83
C ARG A 201 42.86 -13.23 -6.62
N THR A 202 43.28 -12.77 -5.44
CA THR A 202 44.72 -12.54 -5.17
C THR A 202 45.53 -13.83 -5.22
N ARG A 203 45.02 -14.93 -4.63
CA ARG A 203 45.68 -16.25 -4.70
C ARG A 203 45.75 -16.82 -6.12
N ALA A 204 44.75 -16.56 -6.95
CA ALA A 204 44.77 -16.97 -8.36
C ALA A 204 45.86 -16.21 -9.13
N SER A 205 45.99 -14.90 -8.91
CA SER A 205 47.04 -14.09 -9.53
C SER A 205 48.46 -14.53 -9.12
N GLU A 206 48.68 -14.86 -7.85
CA GLU A 206 49.99 -15.37 -7.37
C GLU A 206 50.37 -16.72 -7.97
N ARG A 207 49.40 -17.62 -8.19
CA ARG A 207 49.64 -18.92 -8.84
C ARG A 207 50.05 -18.76 -10.30
N THR A 208 49.40 -17.87 -11.05
CA THR A 208 49.72 -17.62 -12.45
C THR A 208 51.14 -17.04 -12.62
N VAL A 209 51.57 -16.14 -11.72
CA VAL A 209 52.92 -15.56 -11.73
C VAL A 209 53.99 -16.61 -11.38
N THR A 210 53.69 -17.52 -10.45
CA THR A 210 54.63 -18.58 -10.04
C THR A 210 54.80 -19.63 -11.15
N GLN A 211 53.72 -19.98 -11.85
CA GLN A 211 53.75 -20.95 -12.94
C GLN A 211 54.54 -20.40 -14.15
N ALA A 212 54.35 -19.13 -14.51
CA ALA A 212 55.10 -18.47 -15.59
C ALA A 212 56.61 -18.37 -15.32
N ARG A 213 57.02 -18.31 -14.04
CA ARG A 213 58.45 -18.30 -13.64
C ARG A 213 59.12 -19.68 -13.67
N SER A 214 58.35 -20.77 -13.62
CA SER A 214 58.92 -22.13 -13.68
C SER A 214 59.10 -22.66 -15.11
N SER A 215 58.54 -21.96 -16.09
CA SER A 215 58.54 -22.32 -17.53
C SER A 215 59.49 -21.47 -18.37
N ALA A 216 60.33 -20.65 -17.74
CA ALA A 216 61.38 -19.84 -18.36
C ALA A 216 62.74 -20.29 -17.83
#